data_AF-A0A7C1Y5Z6-F1
#
_entry.id   AF-A0A7C1Y5Z6-F1
#
_cell.length_a   1.000
_cell.length_b   1.000
_cell.length_c   1.000
_cell.angle_alpha   90.00
_cell.angle_beta   90.00
_cell.angle_gamma   90.00
#
_symmetry.space_group_name_H-M   'P 1'
#
loop_
_entity.id
_entity.type
_entity.pdbx_description
1 polymer ?
#
loop_
_entity_poly.entity_id
_entity_poly.type
_entity_poly.pdbx_seq_one_letter_code
_entity_poly.pdbx_strand_id
1 'polypeptide(L)'
;MAGANTLELIATSAAGGPYIDNIAVSTAVSESPAPVVNVRDYGAVGDGSTDNSEAIAKAVAACPAGGSVVFDEGIYMTGSIALKSIGLSGSAA
;
A
#
# COMPACT_ATOMS: atom_id res chain seq x y z
N MET A 1 -8.41 -4.47 -6.54
CA MET A 1 -8.99 -5.76 -6.93
C MET A 1 -7.86 -6.60 -7.50
N ALA A 2 -7.44 -7.66 -6.81
CA ALA A 2 -6.31 -8.49 -7.23
C ALA A 2 -6.65 -9.13 -8.60
N GLY A 3 -5.84 -8.84 -9.62
CA GLY A 3 -5.97 -9.47 -10.93
C GLY A 3 -5.76 -10.98 -10.81
N ALA A 4 -6.44 -11.75 -11.65
CA ALA A 4 -6.31 -13.20 -11.66
C ALA A 4 -4.86 -13.61 -12.02
N ASN A 5 -4.23 -14.44 -11.18
CA ASN A 5 -2.96 -15.08 -11.51
C ASN A 5 -3.24 -16.40 -12.22
N THR A 6 -3.32 -16.37 -13.55
CA THR A 6 -3.55 -17.56 -14.36
C THR A 6 -2.24 -18.10 -14.91
N LEU A 7 -1.96 -19.38 -14.65
CA LEU A 7 -0.92 -20.14 -15.37
C LEU A 7 -1.61 -20.97 -16.45
N GLU A 8 -1.36 -20.65 -17.72
CA GLU A 8 -1.90 -21.40 -18.87
C GLU A 8 -0.79 -22.20 -19.55
N LEU A 9 -0.97 -23.53 -19.65
CA LEU A 9 -0.01 -24.45 -20.27
C LEU A 9 -0.64 -25.05 -21.54
N ILE A 10 -0.23 -24.55 -22.71
CA ILE A 10 -0.71 -25.03 -24.01
C ILE A 10 0.40 -25.84 -24.66
N ALA A 11 0.12 -27.09 -25.03
CA ALA A 11 0.98 -27.85 -25.93
C ALA A 11 0.26 -28.11 -27.24
N THR A 12 0.87 -27.69 -28.35
CA THR A 12 0.49 -28.13 -29.69
C THR A 12 1.60 -29.01 -30.22
N SER A 13 1.41 -30.32 -30.13
CA SER A 13 2.28 -31.32 -30.72
C SER A 13 1.45 -32.54 -31.11
N ALA A 14 1.77 -33.15 -32.26
CA ALA A 14 1.14 -34.38 -32.73
C ALA A 14 1.57 -35.63 -31.93
N ALA A 15 2.57 -35.52 -31.04
CA ALA A 15 3.23 -36.64 -30.36
C ALA A 15 2.99 -36.72 -28.84
N GLY A 16 2.07 -35.91 -28.28
CA GLY A 16 1.75 -35.93 -26.86
C GLY A 16 2.08 -34.61 -26.15
N GLY A 17 1.26 -34.27 -25.14
CA GLY A 17 1.34 -33.04 -24.36
C GLY A 17 2.46 -33.02 -23.32
N PRO A 18 2.55 -31.97 -22.48
CA PRO A 18 3.64 -31.82 -21.53
C PRO A 18 3.47 -32.84 -20.40
N TYR A 19 4.55 -33.56 -20.06
CA TYR A 19 4.58 -34.42 -18.88
C TYR A 19 5.07 -33.60 -17.69
N ILE A 20 4.18 -33.33 -16.74
CA ILE A 20 4.49 -32.55 -15.54
C ILE A 20 4.45 -33.48 -14.32
N ASP A 21 5.59 -33.63 -13.67
CA ASP A 21 5.75 -34.54 -12.53
C ASP A 21 5.48 -33.82 -11.19
N ASN A 22 5.99 -32.59 -11.01
CA ASN A 22 5.76 -31.82 -9.78
C ASN A 22 5.62 -30.31 -10.06
N ILE A 23 4.43 -29.74 -9.83
CA ILE A 23 4.20 -28.28 -9.81
C ILE A 23 4.05 -27.83 -8.35
N ALA A 24 4.94 -26.97 -7.89
CA ALA A 24 4.79 -26.27 -6.61
C ALA A 24 4.37 -24.82 -6.86
N VAL A 25 3.13 -24.48 -6.51
CA VAL A 25 2.65 -23.08 -6.45
C VAL A 25 2.68 -22.65 -5.00
N SER A 26 3.60 -21.74 -4.66
CA SER A 26 3.62 -21.11 -3.34
C SER A 26 2.73 -19.87 -3.38
N THR A 27 1.62 -19.90 -2.64
CA THR A 27 0.77 -18.74 -2.38
C THR A 27 1.34 -17.87 -1.27
N ALA A 28 2.66 -17.66 -1.23
CA ALA A 28 3.17 -16.39 -0.75
C ALA A 28 2.68 -15.33 -1.76
N VAL A 29 1.37 -15.07 -1.74
CA VAL A 29 0.82 -13.75 -2.02
C VAL A 29 1.62 -12.89 -1.07
N SER A 30 2.66 -12.27 -1.62
CA SER A 30 3.14 -11.02 -1.11
C SER A 30 1.87 -10.19 -1.05
N GLU A 31 1.26 -10.12 0.14
CA GLU A 31 0.13 -9.24 0.39
C GLU A 31 0.54 -7.93 -0.25
N SER A 32 -0.18 -7.54 -1.31
CA SER A 32 0.17 -6.35 -2.07
C SER A 32 0.42 -5.28 -1.02
N PRO A 33 1.64 -4.69 -0.99
CA PRO A 33 2.09 -3.92 0.16
C PRO A 33 0.96 -2.99 0.57
N ALA A 34 0.53 -3.11 1.83
CA ALA A 34 -0.60 -2.36 2.34
C ALA A 34 -0.44 -0.91 1.84
N PRO A 35 -1.44 -0.34 1.15
CA PRO A 35 -1.29 0.93 0.46
C PRO A 35 -0.80 2.00 1.44
N VAL A 36 0.41 2.48 1.21
CA VAL A 36 1.06 3.50 2.02
C VAL A 36 0.80 4.85 1.38
N VAL A 37 0.29 5.78 2.19
CA VAL A 37 -0.05 7.13 1.76
C VAL A 37 0.83 8.10 2.54
N ASN A 38 1.77 8.78 1.87
CA ASN A 38 2.61 9.78 2.52
C ASN A 38 1.89 11.13 2.53
N VAL A 39 1.83 11.78 3.68
CA VAL A 39 1.17 13.10 3.82
C VAL A 39 1.84 14.19 2.98
N ARG A 40 3.12 14.04 2.62
CA ARG A 40 3.84 14.99 1.75
C ARG A 40 3.28 15.03 0.33
N ASP A 41 2.76 13.92 -0.19
CA ASP A 41 2.09 13.88 -1.50
C ASP A 41 0.80 14.72 -1.52
N TYR A 42 0.25 15.02 -0.34
CA TYR A 42 -0.95 15.85 -0.16
C TYR A 42 -0.63 17.28 0.29
N GLY A 43 0.65 17.66 0.28
CA GLY A 43 1.11 19.01 0.59
C GLY A 43 1.52 19.24 2.04
N ALA A 44 1.73 18.19 2.84
CA ALA A 44 2.23 18.36 4.19
C ALA A 44 3.72 18.74 4.20
N VAL A 45 4.09 19.70 5.03
CA VAL A 45 5.45 20.21 5.24
C VAL A 45 5.86 19.97 6.69
N GLY A 46 6.99 19.29 6.88
CA GLY A 46 7.55 18.94 8.18
C GLY A 46 8.44 20.03 8.80
N ASP A 47 8.08 21.31 8.64
CA ASP A 47 8.87 22.48 9.07
C ASP A 47 8.55 22.95 10.50
N GLY A 48 7.56 22.35 11.16
CA GLY A 48 7.11 22.72 12.51
C GLY A 48 6.31 24.00 12.60
N SER A 49 5.99 24.66 11.47
CA SER A 49 5.26 25.93 11.43
C SER A 49 4.06 25.90 10.49
N THR A 50 4.10 25.08 9.45
CA THR A 50 3.02 24.94 8.47
C THR A 50 1.86 24.15 9.07
N ASP A 51 0.63 24.64 8.90
CA ASP A 51 -0.56 23.90 9.28
C ASP A 51 -0.86 22.80 8.25
N ASN A 52 -0.67 21.55 8.67
CA ASN A 52 -0.80 20.36 7.84
C ASN A 52 -2.19 19.71 7.94
N SER A 53 -3.13 20.32 8.66
CA SER A 53 -4.43 19.72 8.96
C SER A 53 -5.19 19.29 7.69
N GLU A 54 -5.18 20.13 6.65
CA GLU A 54 -5.88 19.83 5.39
C GLU A 54 -5.16 18.72 4.59
N ALA A 55 -3.83 18.74 4.56
CA ALA A 55 -3.01 17.73 3.87
C ALA A 55 -3.19 16.35 4.50
N ILE A 56 -3.17 16.28 5.83
CA ILE A 56 -3.39 15.03 6.59
C ILE A 56 -4.82 14.52 6.37
N ALA A 57 -5.84 15.40 6.40
CA ALA A 57 -7.22 15.01 6.13
C ALA A 57 -7.39 14.41 4.73
N LYS A 58 -6.74 14.99 3.72
CA LYS A 58 -6.73 14.46 2.35
C LYS A 58 -6.02 13.11 2.26
N ALA A 59 -4.88 12.95 2.93
CA ALA A 59 -4.16 11.67 2.99
C ALA A 59 -5.01 10.57 3.65
N VAL A 60 -5.66 10.86 4.78
CA VAL A 60 -6.55 9.93 5.48
C VAL A 60 -7.78 9.58 4.64
N ALA A 61 -8.35 10.55 3.91
CA ALA A 61 -9.49 10.32 3.02
C ALA A 61 -9.12 9.47 1.79
N ALA A 62 -7.90 9.64 1.28
CA ALA A 62 -7.37 8.86 0.17
C ALA A 62 -6.84 7.47 0.59
N CYS A 63 -6.55 7.28 1.87
CA CYS A 63 -6.09 6.00 2.41
C CYS A 63 -7.23 4.97 2.37
N PRO A 64 -7.08 3.86 1.61
CA PRO A 64 -8.07 2.80 1.59
C PRO A 64 -8.05 2.00 2.92
N ALA A 65 -9.11 1.23 3.16
CA ALA A 65 -9.22 0.37 4.34
C ALA A 65 -8.06 -0.64 4.39
N GLY A 66 -7.34 -0.68 5.52
CA GLY A 66 -6.13 -1.51 5.68
C GLY A 66 -4.83 -0.86 5.19
N GLY A 67 -4.88 0.37 4.67
CA GLY A 67 -3.68 1.16 4.36
C GLY A 67 -3.07 1.85 5.58
N SER A 68 -1.89 2.46 5.38
CA SER A 68 -1.19 3.23 6.42
C SER A 68 -0.87 4.63 5.92
N VAL A 69 -1.09 5.63 6.78
CA VAL A 69 -0.66 7.02 6.52
C VAL A 69 0.68 7.24 7.20
N VAL A 70 1.68 7.62 6.43
CA VAL A 70 3.07 7.80 6.90
C VAL A 70 3.48 9.26 6.89
N PHE A 71 4.31 9.61 7.87
CA PHE A 71 4.96 10.90 8.01
C PHE A 71 6.45 10.66 7.84
N ASP A 72 7.06 11.37 6.91
CA ASP A 72 8.52 11.44 6.82
C ASP A 72 9.11 12.15 8.06
N GLU A 73 10.44 12.17 8.15
CA GLU A 73 11.15 12.98 9.13
C GLU A 73 10.74 14.46 9.06
N GLY A 74 10.35 15.02 10.20
CA GLY A 74 9.96 16.42 10.30
C GLY A 74 8.96 16.66 11.44
N ILE A 75 8.72 17.94 11.72
CA ILE A 75 7.72 18.35 12.70
C ILE A 75 6.47 18.80 11.93
N TYR A 76 5.37 18.08 12.08
CA TYR A 76 4.13 18.38 11.38
C TYR A 76 3.15 19.04 12.34
N MET A 77 2.98 20.35 12.20
CA MET A 77 1.97 21.06 12.99
C MET A 77 0.58 20.74 12.43
N THR A 78 -0.32 20.28 13.30
CA THR A 78 -1.68 19.88 12.92
C THR A 78 -2.62 20.11 14.08
N GLY A 79 -3.87 20.44 13.78
CA GLY A 79 -4.96 20.43 14.74
C GLY A 79 -5.44 19.01 15.06
N SER A 80 -6.68 18.91 15.54
CA SER A 80 -7.34 17.65 15.86
C SER A 80 -7.43 16.72 14.65
N ILE A 81 -6.89 15.50 14.77
CA ILE A 81 -6.96 14.48 13.72
C ILE A 81 -8.10 13.52 14.06
N ALA A 82 -9.11 13.43 13.19
CA ALA A 82 -10.18 12.44 13.30
C ALA A 82 -9.72 11.10 12.72
N LEU A 83 -9.51 10.12 13.59
CA LEU A 83 -9.06 8.78 13.18
C LEU A 83 -10.23 7.97 12.61
N LYS A 84 -10.06 7.49 11.37
CA LYS A 84 -10.76 6.29 10.88
C LYS A 84 -9.92 5.06 11.28
N SER A 85 -10.47 3.86 11.20
CA SER A 85 -9.72 2.61 11.47
C SER A 85 -8.57 2.45 10.47
N ILE A 86 -7.44 3.12 10.73
CA ILE A 86 -6.21 3.16 9.94
C ILE A 86 -4.99 3.14 10.88
N GLY A 87 -3.88 2.57 10.41
CA GLY A 87 -2.60 2.64 11.10
C GLY A 87 -1.92 3.99 10.84
N LEU A 88 -1.47 4.67 11.90
CA LEU A 88 -0.63 5.86 11.82
C LEU A 88 0.79 5.45 12.26
N SER A 89 1.78 5.61 11.38
CA SER A 89 3.17 5.42 11.75
C SER A 89 3.95 6.71 11.50
N GLY A 90 4.67 7.15 12.52
CA GLY A 90 5.59 8.28 12.46
C GLY A 90 6.86 7.93 13.25
N SER A 91 8.01 8.34 12.72
CA SER A 91 9.29 8.21 13.42
C SER A 91 9.54 9.48 14.23
N ALA A 92 9.54 9.37 15.55
CA ALA A 92 9.92 10.48 16.43
C ALA A 92 11.44 10.50 16.60
N ALA A 93 12.06 11.65 16.33
CA ALA A 93 13.44 11.95 16.71
C ALA A 93 13.47 12.67 18.06
#